data_AF-A0A2W5EN89-F1
#
_entry.id   AF-A0A2W5EN89-F1
#
_cell.length_a   1.000
_cell.length_b   1.000
_cell.length_c   1.000
_cell.angle_alpha   90.00
_cell.angle_beta   90.00
_cell.angle_gamma   90.00
#
_symmetry.space_group_name_H-M   'P 1'
#
loop_
_entity.id
_entity.type
_entity.pdbx_description
1 polymer ?
#
loop_
_entity_poly.entity_id
_entity_poly.type
_entity_poly.pdbx_seq_one_letter_code
_entity_poly.pdbx_strand_id
1 'polypeptide(L)'
;MLLLWFILIIWAVISSVHHIFSKTTQSDDFFNGILFSLGAAISLIAFSFIVLKKERFYTHMIVNEEGLIYFDKYRFRQSKIIRWQQIVSSPIKNNKNERDIYLRHIFSGSKQIIFWYTQNSKLFLLKENFGGYGPFPFLYANKNTLRNAFIKGVLTYRKDLRIDPKLLRFVVA
;
A
#
# COMPACT_ATOMS: atom_id res chain seq x y z
N MET A 1 15.62 0.77 -3.71
CA MET A 1 15.91 1.89 -4.62
C MET A 1 15.14 3.17 -4.26
N LEU A 2 13.81 3.13 -4.08
CA LEU A 2 12.99 4.31 -3.72
C LEU A 2 13.40 5.01 -2.39
N LEU A 3 13.72 4.24 -1.36
CA LEU A 3 14.13 4.78 -0.05
C LEU A 3 15.44 5.59 -0.12
N LEU A 4 16.39 5.14 -0.95
CA LEU A 4 17.71 5.77 -1.08
C LEU A 4 17.60 7.15 -1.73
N TRP A 5 16.75 7.28 -2.75
CA TRP A 5 16.45 8.57 -3.40
C TRP A 5 15.74 9.54 -2.45
N PHE A 6 14.79 9.05 -1.64
CA PHE A 6 14.09 9.88 -0.66
C PHE A 6 15.05 10.42 0.42
N ILE A 7 15.96 9.57 0.91
CA ILE A 7 17.00 9.96 1.87
C ILE A 7 17.95 10.99 1.26
N LEU A 8 18.38 10.79 0.01
CA LEU A 8 19.27 11.73 -0.69
C LEU A 8 18.62 13.11 -0.90
N ILE A 9 17.32 13.17 -1.21
CA ILE A 9 16.62 14.45 -1.37
C ILE A 9 16.44 15.15 -0.03
N ILE A 10 16.05 14.43 1.02
CA ILE A 10 15.96 15.00 2.38
C ILE A 10 17.33 15.54 2.82
N TRP A 11 18.39 14.78 2.60
CA TRP A 11 19.75 15.19 2.92
C TRP A 11 20.18 16.42 2.12
N ALA A 12 19.84 16.50 0.83
CA ALA A 12 20.12 17.67 -0.01
C ALA A 12 19.38 18.93 0.47
N VAL A 13 18.11 18.80 0.91
CA VAL A 13 17.33 19.92 1.47
C VAL A 13 17.88 20.36 2.83
N ILE A 14 18.24 19.41 3.70
CA ILE A 14 18.84 19.75 5.01
C ILE A 14 20.21 20.43 4.83
N SER A 15 21.03 19.93 3.90
CA SER A 15 22.34 20.47 3.59
C SER A 15 22.26 21.90 3.03
N SER A 16 21.28 22.18 2.16
CA SER A 16 21.09 23.53 1.61
C SER A 16 20.61 24.52 2.67
N VAL A 17 19.66 24.12 3.53
CA VAL A 17 19.22 24.95 4.67
C VAL A 17 20.39 25.24 5.61
N HIS A 18 21.19 24.23 5.96
CA HIS A 18 22.38 24.41 6.78
C HIS A 18 23.40 25.36 6.12
N HIS A 19 23.61 25.26 4.81
CA HIS A 19 24.54 26.14 4.07
C HIS A 19 24.05 27.60 4.05
N ILE A 20 22.74 27.83 3.91
CA ILE A 20 22.15 29.18 3.96
C ILE A 20 22.31 29.81 5.36
N PHE A 21 22.07 29.02 6.41
CA PHE A 21 22.18 29.51 7.78
C PHE A 21 23.63 29.74 8.22
N SER A 22 24.58 28.94 7.73
CA SER A 22 26.01 29.07 8.09
C SER A 22 26.75 30.19 7.36
N LYS A 23 26.22 30.70 6.24
CA LYS A 23 26.81 31.80 5.45
C LYS A 23 25.87 32.99 5.34
N THR A 24 25.58 33.64 6.46
CA THR A 24 24.64 34.79 6.50
C THR A 24 25.27 36.15 6.17
N THR A 25 26.28 36.22 5.28
CA THR A 25 26.99 37.49 5.01
C THR A 25 27.30 37.84 3.55
N GLN A 26 26.94 37.02 2.56
CA GLN A 26 27.02 37.42 1.13
C GLN A 26 25.72 37.08 0.38
N SER A 27 25.20 38.07 -0.36
CA SER A 27 23.93 37.98 -1.11
C SER A 27 23.90 36.83 -2.11
N ASP A 28 25.06 36.51 -2.69
CA ASP A 28 25.17 35.57 -3.80
C ASP A 28 25.05 34.12 -3.32
N ASP A 29 25.62 33.81 -2.14
CA ASP A 29 25.49 32.50 -1.49
C ASP A 29 24.06 32.25 -1.00
N PHE A 30 23.36 33.30 -0.58
CA PHE A 30 21.95 33.24 -0.21
C PHE A 30 21.05 32.94 -1.41
N PHE A 31 21.27 33.62 -2.54
CA PHE A 31 20.48 33.44 -3.76
C PHE A 31 20.69 32.05 -4.38
N ASN A 32 21.93 31.57 -4.39
CA ASN A 32 22.27 30.22 -4.86
C ASN A 32 21.64 29.12 -3.99
N GLY A 33 21.62 29.31 -2.67
CA GLY A 33 20.94 28.40 -1.74
C GLY A 33 19.43 28.31 -2.00
N ILE A 34 18.78 29.45 -2.25
CA ILE A 34 17.35 29.48 -2.62
C ILE A 34 17.12 28.73 -3.93
N LEU A 35 17.88 29.02 -4.99
CA LEU A 35 17.75 28.33 -6.28
C LEU A 35 17.92 26.82 -6.16
N PHE A 36 18.90 26.35 -5.38
CA PHE A 36 19.11 24.93 -5.14
C PHE A 36 17.93 24.30 -4.38
N SER A 37 17.42 24.97 -3.34
CA SER A 37 16.26 24.49 -2.58
C SER A 37 15.00 24.39 -3.44
N LEU A 38 14.77 25.37 -4.33
CA LEU A 38 13.69 25.35 -5.31
C LEU A 38 13.86 24.21 -6.32
N GLY A 39 15.07 24.01 -6.84
CA GLY A 39 15.38 22.91 -7.75
C GLY A 39 15.18 21.53 -7.12
N ALA A 40 15.54 21.37 -5.84
CA ALA A 40 15.29 20.14 -5.08
C ALA A 40 13.78 19.92 -4.85
N ALA A 41 13.02 20.96 -4.51
CA ALA A 41 11.57 20.87 -4.33
C ALA A 41 10.85 20.50 -5.64
N ILE A 42 11.20 21.16 -6.76
CA ILE A 42 10.66 20.86 -8.09
C ILE A 42 11.00 19.43 -8.49
N SER A 43 12.24 18.99 -8.22
CA SER A 43 12.68 17.62 -8.51
C SER A 43 11.91 16.58 -7.68
N LEU A 44 11.61 16.88 -6.41
CA LEU A 44 10.80 16.03 -5.54
C LEU A 44 9.35 15.95 -6.03
N ILE A 45 8.78 17.08 -6.48
CA ILE A 45 7.44 17.13 -7.09
C ILE A 45 7.43 16.30 -8.38
N ALA A 46 8.37 16.52 -9.30
CA ALA A 46 8.45 15.78 -10.57
C ALA A 46 8.65 14.27 -10.35
N PHE A 47 9.53 13.89 -9.41
CA PHE A 47 9.75 12.50 -9.03
C PHE A 47 8.48 11.87 -8.44
N SER A 48 7.80 12.57 -7.53
CA SER A 48 6.52 12.10 -6.98
C SER A 48 5.50 11.90 -8.09
N PHE A 49 5.43 12.80 -9.06
CA PHE A 49 4.52 12.70 -10.21
C PHE A 49 4.84 11.49 -11.10
N ILE A 50 6.13 11.23 -11.38
CA ILE A 50 6.57 10.07 -12.18
C ILE A 50 6.27 8.76 -11.47
N VAL A 51 6.58 8.67 -10.17
CA VAL A 51 6.27 7.50 -9.34
C VAL A 51 4.77 7.27 -9.33
N LEU A 52 3.97 8.31 -9.03
CA LEU A 52 2.50 8.28 -9.03
C LEU A 52 1.91 7.93 -10.40
N LYS A 53 2.60 8.22 -11.51
CA LYS A 53 2.14 7.93 -12.87
C LYS A 53 2.34 6.46 -13.27
N LYS A 54 3.41 5.80 -12.79
CA LYS A 54 3.82 4.48 -13.31
C LYS A 54 3.25 3.27 -12.60
N GLU A 55 2.89 3.32 -11.31
CA GLU A 55 2.37 2.11 -10.64
C GLU A 55 0.84 2.02 -10.65
N ARG A 56 0.34 0.79 -10.62
CA ARG A 56 -1.08 0.48 -10.38
C ARG A 56 -1.38 0.72 -8.91
N PHE A 57 -1.48 1.99 -8.52
CA PHE A 57 -1.82 2.35 -7.16
C PHE A 57 -3.29 2.09 -6.89
N TYR A 58 -3.57 1.78 -5.62
CA TYR A 58 -4.89 1.95 -5.07
C TYR A 58 -4.71 2.66 -3.74
N THR A 59 -5.49 3.70 -3.57
CA THR A 59 -5.46 4.54 -2.37
C THR A 59 -6.55 4.12 -1.41
N HIS A 60 -7.70 3.68 -1.95
CA HIS A 60 -8.86 3.30 -1.17
C HIS A 60 -9.28 1.89 -1.54
N MET A 61 -9.86 1.20 -0.56
CA MET A 61 -10.49 -0.09 -0.74
C MET A 61 -11.87 -0.02 -0.12
N ILE A 62 -12.86 -0.55 -0.82
CA ILE A 62 -14.20 -0.77 -0.31
C ILE A 62 -14.41 -2.27 -0.23
N VAL A 63 -14.89 -2.74 0.92
CA VAL A 63 -15.32 -4.12 1.12
C VAL A 63 -16.83 -4.10 1.30
N ASN A 64 -17.55 -4.75 0.40
CA ASN A 64 -19.01 -4.74 0.39
C ASN A 64 -19.56 -6.13 -0.03
N GLU A 65 -20.85 -6.18 -0.34
CA GLU A 65 -21.54 -7.41 -0.74
C GLU A 65 -21.07 -7.99 -2.07
N GLU A 66 -20.45 -7.18 -2.94
CA GLU A 66 -19.92 -7.65 -4.23
C GLU A 66 -18.52 -8.25 -4.11
N GLY A 67 -17.70 -7.71 -3.21
CA GLY A 67 -16.31 -8.12 -3.05
C GLY A 67 -15.40 -7.04 -2.50
N LEU A 68 -14.18 -7.04 -3.03
CA LEU A 68 -13.14 -6.06 -2.79
C LEU A 68 -13.03 -5.13 -3.99
N ILE A 69 -13.29 -3.85 -3.78
CA ILE A 69 -13.17 -2.82 -4.82
C ILE A 69 -12.01 -1.90 -4.48
N TYR A 70 -11.07 -1.79 -5.39
CA TYR A 70 -9.85 -1.01 -5.25
C TYR A 70 -9.96 0.27 -6.08
N PHE A 71 -9.79 1.41 -5.46
CA PHE A 71 -9.92 2.72 -6.08
C PHE A 71 -8.62 3.53 -6.01
N ASP A 72 -8.32 4.19 -7.13
CA ASP A 72 -7.34 5.26 -7.19
C ASP A 72 -8.08 6.61 -7.10
N LYS A 73 -8.01 7.27 -5.94
CA LYS A 73 -8.66 8.56 -5.68
C LYS A 73 -8.04 9.68 -6.51
N TYR A 74 -6.76 9.60 -6.84
CA TYR A 74 -6.09 10.66 -7.60
C TYR A 74 -6.50 10.66 -9.07
N ARG A 75 -6.83 9.47 -9.60
CA ARG A 75 -7.30 9.30 -10.98
C ARG A 75 -8.81 9.12 -11.10
N PHE A 76 -9.53 9.20 -9.98
CA PHE A 76 -10.98 8.90 -9.88
C PHE A 76 -11.38 7.62 -10.63
N ARG A 77 -10.53 6.60 -10.56
CA ARG A 77 -10.69 5.38 -11.35
C ARG A 77 -10.68 4.15 -10.46
N GLN A 78 -11.58 3.24 -10.78
CA GLN A 78 -11.53 1.88 -10.24
C GLN A 78 -10.32 1.15 -10.82
N SER A 79 -9.40 0.77 -9.93
CA SER A 79 -8.15 0.08 -10.27
C SER A 79 -8.39 -1.41 -10.47
N LYS A 80 -9.20 -2.03 -9.60
CA LYS A 80 -9.46 -3.48 -9.61
C LYS A 80 -10.76 -3.80 -8.86
N ILE A 81 -11.48 -4.82 -9.29
CA ILE A 81 -12.51 -5.51 -8.48
C ILE A 81 -12.07 -6.96 -8.33
N ILE A 82 -12.21 -7.49 -7.11
CA ILE A 82 -12.17 -8.94 -6.84
C ILE A 82 -13.51 -9.30 -6.22
N ARG A 83 -14.37 -9.97 -6.98
CA ARG A 83 -15.67 -10.41 -6.48
C ARG A 83 -15.50 -11.59 -5.52
N TRP A 84 -16.46 -11.78 -4.61
CA TRP A 84 -16.39 -12.90 -3.65
C TRP A 84 -16.27 -14.26 -4.34
N GLN A 85 -16.95 -14.47 -5.47
CA GLN A 85 -16.92 -15.73 -6.23
C GLN A 85 -15.55 -15.98 -6.89
N GLN A 86 -14.75 -14.93 -7.10
CA GLN A 86 -13.42 -15.05 -7.68
C GLN A 86 -12.38 -15.52 -6.67
N ILE A 87 -12.60 -15.34 -5.37
CA ILE A 87 -11.71 -15.90 -4.34
C ILE A 87 -11.78 -17.42 -4.45
N VAL A 88 -10.70 -18.15 -4.28
CA VAL A 88 -10.74 -19.62 -4.41
C VAL A 88 -9.93 -20.28 -3.32
N SER A 89 -10.24 -21.55 -3.09
CA SER A 89 -9.43 -22.39 -2.21
C SER A 89 -7.98 -22.47 -2.69
N SER A 90 -7.08 -22.71 -1.75
CA SER A 90 -5.66 -22.84 -2.05
C SER A 90 -5.43 -24.00 -3.03
N PRO A 91 -4.74 -23.77 -4.17
CA PRO A 91 -4.36 -24.86 -5.07
C PRO A 91 -3.24 -25.72 -4.47
N ILE A 92 -2.52 -25.20 -3.48
CA ILE A 92 -1.41 -25.88 -2.82
C ILE A 92 -2.00 -26.82 -1.78
N LYS A 93 -2.10 -28.10 -2.16
CA LYS A 93 -2.45 -29.19 -1.27
C LYS A 93 -1.18 -29.69 -0.58
N ASN A 94 -0.82 -29.15 0.59
CA ASN A 94 0.27 -29.70 1.37
C ASN A 94 -0.11 -29.80 2.86
N ASN A 95 0.11 -31.00 3.40
CA ASN A 95 -0.86 -31.72 4.21
C ASN A 95 -0.89 -31.38 5.72
N LYS A 96 -0.63 -30.13 6.16
CA LYS A 96 -0.59 -29.84 7.62
C LYS A 96 -1.18 -28.51 8.10
N ASN A 97 -1.40 -27.52 7.22
CA ASN A 97 -1.95 -26.22 7.62
C ASN A 97 -2.66 -25.50 6.45
N GLU A 98 -3.51 -26.23 5.71
CA GLU A 98 -4.23 -25.68 4.55
C GLU A 98 -5.34 -24.73 4.99
N ARG A 99 -5.00 -23.45 5.10
CA ARG A 99 -5.95 -22.35 5.18
C ARG A 99 -5.99 -21.67 3.82
N ASP A 100 -7.18 -21.49 3.28
CA ASP A 100 -7.42 -20.81 2.02
C ASP A 100 -7.10 -19.31 2.14
N ILE A 101 -7.35 -18.78 3.34
CA ILE A 101 -7.08 -17.39 3.72
C ILE A 101 -6.29 -17.41 5.02
N TYR A 102 -5.07 -16.88 4.99
CA TYR A 102 -4.16 -16.96 6.15
C TYR A 102 -3.37 -15.68 6.39
N LEU A 103 -2.94 -15.53 7.65
CA LEU A 103 -2.10 -14.42 8.06
C LEU A 103 -0.62 -14.78 7.88
N ARG A 104 0.12 -13.95 7.14
CA ARG A 104 1.57 -14.02 7.06
C ARG A 104 2.19 -12.84 7.79
N HIS A 105 3.16 -13.14 8.65
CA HIS A 105 4.05 -12.14 9.22
C HIS A 105 5.19 -11.84 8.26
N ILE A 106 5.46 -10.56 8.04
CA ILE A 106 6.64 -10.10 7.31
C ILE A 106 7.69 -9.65 8.33
N PHE A 107 8.97 -9.65 7.91
CA PHE A 107 10.12 -9.21 8.69
C PHE A 107 9.96 -7.86 9.41
N SER A 108 9.08 -6.97 8.92
CA SER A 108 8.82 -5.65 9.55
C SER A 108 7.74 -5.67 10.64
N GLY A 109 7.27 -6.83 11.10
CA GLY A 109 6.16 -6.96 12.05
C GLY A 109 4.78 -6.68 11.43
N SER A 110 4.74 -6.25 10.16
CA SER A 110 3.49 -6.07 9.42
C SER A 110 2.80 -7.42 9.15
N LYS A 111 1.47 -7.40 9.30
CA LYS A 111 0.58 -8.54 9.06
C LYS A 111 -0.06 -8.41 7.68
N GLN A 112 0.12 -9.41 6.84
CA GLN A 112 -0.53 -9.54 5.53
C GLN A 112 -1.54 -10.67 5.54
N ILE A 113 -2.71 -10.43 4.94
CA ILE A 113 -3.65 -11.50 4.65
C ILE A 113 -3.34 -11.98 3.24
N ILE A 114 -3.20 -13.30 3.11
CA ILE A 114 -2.91 -13.95 1.85
C ILE A 114 -4.09 -14.81 1.45
N PHE A 115 -4.51 -14.69 0.19
CA PHE A 115 -5.57 -15.49 -0.39
C PHE A 115 -5.39 -15.64 -1.90
N TRP A 116 -6.05 -16.65 -2.46
CA TRP A 116 -6.04 -16.92 -3.89
C TRP A 116 -7.30 -16.38 -4.54
N TYR A 117 -7.18 -15.87 -5.76
CA TYR A 117 -8.33 -15.47 -6.56
C TYR A 117 -8.10 -15.76 -8.05
N THR A 118 -9.19 -15.93 -8.79
CA THR A 118 -9.19 -16.16 -10.23
C THR A 118 -9.62 -14.90 -10.98
N GLN A 119 -8.92 -14.60 -12.07
CA GLN A 119 -9.28 -13.51 -12.97
C GLN A 119 -8.97 -13.94 -14.40
N ASN A 120 -9.98 -13.90 -15.29
CA ASN A 120 -9.87 -14.39 -16.66
C ASN A 120 -9.31 -15.82 -16.73
N SER A 121 -9.86 -16.71 -15.88
CA SER A 121 -9.46 -18.13 -15.74
C SER A 121 -8.00 -18.37 -15.31
N LYS A 122 -7.26 -17.32 -14.96
CA LYS A 122 -5.91 -17.43 -14.39
C LYS A 122 -5.97 -17.30 -12.88
N LEU A 123 -5.13 -18.08 -12.20
CA LEU A 123 -5.02 -18.09 -10.75
C LEU A 123 -3.94 -17.12 -10.28
N PHE A 124 -4.27 -16.32 -9.27
CA PHE A 124 -3.38 -15.31 -8.71
C PHE A 124 -3.34 -15.40 -7.19
N LEU A 125 -2.15 -15.21 -6.63
CA LEU A 125 -1.93 -15.05 -5.19
C LEU A 125 -1.97 -13.57 -4.84
N LEU A 126 -2.91 -13.15 -3.99
CA LEU A 126 -2.93 -11.80 -3.45
C LEU A 126 -2.30 -11.77 -2.05
N LYS A 127 -1.48 -10.74 -1.80
CA LYS A 127 -0.88 -10.43 -0.51
C LYS A 127 -1.34 -9.04 -0.10
N GLU A 128 -2.36 -8.96 0.74
CA GLU A 128 -3.01 -7.70 1.08
C GLU A 128 -2.60 -7.23 2.47
N ASN A 129 -2.21 -5.96 2.58
CA ASN A 129 -1.86 -5.32 3.85
C ASN A 129 -2.98 -4.37 4.35
N PHE A 130 -3.99 -4.10 3.50
CA PHE A 130 -5.11 -3.18 3.70
C PHE A 130 -4.68 -1.74 3.96
N GLY A 131 -3.47 -1.35 3.53
CA GLY A 131 -2.91 -0.01 3.73
C GLY A 131 -3.01 0.93 2.53
N GLY A 132 -3.53 0.44 1.41
CA GLY A 132 -3.28 1.08 0.13
C GLY A 132 -1.89 0.74 -0.40
N TYR A 133 -1.76 0.80 -1.71
CA TYR A 133 -0.49 0.69 -2.41
C TYR A 133 -0.17 2.07 -2.96
N GLY A 134 0.86 2.72 -2.42
CA GLY A 134 1.24 4.12 -2.70
C GLY A 134 2.41 4.59 -1.82
N PRO A 135 2.94 5.82 -2.05
CA PRO A 135 4.10 6.34 -1.32
C PRO A 135 3.85 6.57 0.18
N PHE A 136 2.59 6.71 0.60
CA PHE A 136 2.23 6.95 2.01
C PHE A 136 1.10 6.00 2.51
N PRO A 137 1.32 4.68 2.51
CA PRO A 137 0.29 3.65 2.78
C PRO A 137 -0.19 3.59 4.25
N PHE A 138 0.18 4.58 5.05
CA PHE A 138 -0.29 4.78 6.42
C PHE A 138 -1.37 5.87 6.50
N LEU A 139 -1.43 6.77 5.51
CA LEU A 139 -2.41 7.86 5.48
C LEU A 139 -3.78 7.42 4.95
N TYR A 140 -3.83 6.31 4.21
CA TYR A 140 -4.94 6.09 3.26
C TYR A 140 -5.97 5.03 3.68
N ALA A 141 -5.79 4.36 4.82
CA ALA A 141 -6.72 3.32 5.20
C ALA A 141 -6.83 3.08 6.71
N ASN A 142 -8.08 2.96 7.19
CA ASN A 142 -8.38 2.31 8.45
C ASN A 142 -8.21 0.79 8.30
N LYS A 143 -6.95 0.34 8.41
CA LYS A 143 -6.52 -1.05 8.16
C LYS A 143 -7.32 -2.06 8.96
N ASN A 144 -7.67 -1.74 10.20
CA ASN A 144 -8.40 -2.66 11.08
C ASN A 144 -9.85 -2.80 10.61
N THR A 145 -10.55 -1.69 10.36
CA THR A 145 -11.92 -1.73 9.84
C THR A 145 -12.03 -2.50 8.53
N LEU A 146 -11.08 -2.31 7.61
CA LEU A 146 -11.06 -3.04 6.34
C LEU A 146 -10.79 -4.53 6.51
N ARG A 147 -9.87 -4.91 7.41
CA ARG A 147 -9.65 -6.33 7.73
C ARG A 147 -10.90 -6.95 8.34
N ASN A 148 -11.54 -6.27 9.29
CA ASN A 148 -12.76 -6.75 9.94
C ASN A 148 -13.88 -6.94 8.91
N ALA A 149 -14.08 -5.96 8.03
CA ALA A 149 -15.04 -6.03 6.94
C ALA A 149 -14.71 -7.17 5.97
N PHE A 150 -13.44 -7.37 5.61
CA PHE A 150 -13.01 -8.46 4.74
C PHE A 150 -13.28 -9.82 5.36
N ILE A 151 -12.87 -10.06 6.61
CA ILE A 151 -13.11 -11.34 7.28
C ILE A 151 -14.60 -11.60 7.45
N LYS A 152 -15.40 -10.58 7.82
CA LYS A 152 -16.86 -10.70 7.84
C LYS A 152 -17.43 -11.06 6.46
N GLY A 153 -17.00 -10.37 5.41
CA GLY A 153 -17.44 -10.62 4.04
C GLY A 153 -17.14 -12.05 3.60
N VAL A 154 -15.93 -12.55 3.85
CA VAL A 154 -15.57 -13.94 3.56
C VAL A 154 -16.45 -14.92 4.35
N LEU A 155 -16.63 -14.71 5.65
CA LEU A 155 -17.46 -15.59 6.48
C LEU A 155 -18.93 -15.60 6.04
N THR A 156 -19.44 -14.48 5.53
CA THR A 156 -20.81 -14.36 5.05
C THR A 156 -20.99 -14.99 3.68
N TYR A 157 -20.14 -14.63 2.70
CA TYR A 157 -20.35 -14.94 1.28
C TYR A 157 -19.57 -16.17 0.79
N ARG A 158 -18.55 -16.63 1.53
CA ARG A 158 -17.66 -17.73 1.15
C ARG A 158 -17.39 -18.68 2.30
N LYS A 159 -18.47 -19.28 2.80
CA LYS A 159 -18.47 -20.27 3.89
C LYS A 159 -17.71 -21.57 3.55
N ASP A 160 -17.47 -21.80 2.25
CA ASP A 160 -16.67 -22.91 1.73
C ASP A 160 -15.17 -22.75 2.02
N LEU A 161 -14.69 -21.53 2.23
CA LEU A 161 -13.27 -21.24 2.42
C LEU A 161 -12.83 -21.44 3.87
N ARG A 162 -11.67 -22.08 4.04
CA ARG A 162 -11.04 -22.32 5.35
C ARG A 162 -10.18 -21.13 5.75
N ILE A 163 -10.64 -20.36 6.73
CA ILE A 163 -9.93 -19.20 7.27
C ILE A 163 -8.98 -19.61 8.41
N ASP A 164 -7.78 -19.02 8.46
CA ASP A 164 -6.89 -19.11 9.62
C ASP A 164 -7.56 -18.53 10.88
N PRO A 165 -7.71 -19.31 11.98
CA PRO A 165 -8.31 -18.83 13.22
C PRO A 165 -7.67 -17.56 13.80
N LYS A 166 -6.39 -17.29 13.50
CA LYS A 166 -5.73 -16.05 13.93
C LYS A 166 -6.38 -14.81 13.34
N LEU A 167 -7.01 -14.93 12.17
CA LEU A 167 -7.74 -13.85 11.51
C LEU A 167 -9.07 -13.54 12.20
N LEU A 168 -9.67 -14.50 12.90
CA LEU A 168 -10.94 -14.29 13.60
C LEU A 168 -10.83 -13.29 14.76
N ARG A 169 -9.62 -13.10 15.30
CA ARG A 169 -9.33 -12.07 16.32
C ARG A 169 -9.62 -10.66 15.82
N PHE A 170 -9.61 -10.43 14.51
CA PHE A 170 -9.96 -9.14 13.94
C PHE A 170 -11.47 -8.86 14.08
N VAL A 171 -12.34 -9.87 14.01
CA VAL A 171 -13.79 -9.69 14.06
C VAL A 171 -14.31 -9.39 15.47
N VAL A 172 -13.58 -9.82 16.50
CA VAL A 172 -13.97 -9.74 17.92
C VAL A 172 -13.40 -8.49 18.61
N ALA A 173 -12.55 -7.71 17.94
CA ALA A 173 -11.94 -6.48 18.43
C ALA A 173 -12.60 -5.24 17.82
#